data_AF-A0A6P4YC57-F1
#
_entry.id   AF-A0A6P4YC57-F1
#
_cell.length_a   1.000
_cell.length_b   1.000
_cell.length_c   1.000
_cell.angle_alpha   90.00
_cell.angle_beta   90.00
_cell.angle_gamma   90.00
#
_symmetry.space_group_name_H-M   'P 1'
#
loop_
_entity.id
_entity.type
_entity.pdbx_description
1 polymer ?
#
loop_
_entity_poly.entity_id
_entity_poly.type
_entity_poly.pdbx_seq_one_letter_code
_entity_poly.pdbx_strand_id
1 'polypeptide(L)'
;MTRYELQTGETEGCCDACIRCLGRIPYASLIATILLAAGIAVFCGSFYTAVIQTRTLFSFGDARAVTDNFNNLVEALKWSAVGITAFMGVYAFILLLIGFLATGASKEKKYCGFGTGLGSRITVAFFLVLTYIIFIGWLLMSCMGVIPSLFFYLTVIVKAKPYTVNGNNCLNLQQFGLDVVFNTTGTPTVPANTNLGTNMWEYCGNDYNKFQADGFQLFNLYIVALVGALVVTISLVHYLTCLSVNYAHLKNMARSYKYKDTNNYHEEQELHSY
;
A
#
# COMPACT_ATOMS: atom_id res chain seq x y z
N MET A 1 -7.62 56.68 -11.09
CA MET A 1 -7.49 57.64 -9.99
C MET A 1 -7.60 56.85 -8.67
N THR A 2 -6.53 56.15 -8.30
CA THR A 2 -5.53 56.47 -7.25
C THR A 2 -5.98 56.17 -5.80
N ARG A 3 -5.28 55.17 -5.25
CA ARG A 3 -4.84 54.94 -3.85
C ARG A 3 -5.87 55.01 -2.72
N TYR A 4 -5.89 53.94 -1.91
CA TYR A 4 -5.29 54.03 -0.58
C TYR A 4 -4.46 52.77 -0.31
N GLU A 5 -3.14 52.96 -0.34
CA GLU A 5 -2.20 52.14 0.40
C GLU A 5 -2.44 52.37 1.89
N LEU A 6 -2.58 51.29 2.66
CA LEU A 6 -2.29 51.32 4.09
C LEU A 6 -1.06 50.44 4.30
N GLN A 7 0.11 51.07 4.17
CA GLN A 7 1.30 50.66 4.90
C GLN A 7 1.06 50.99 6.37
N THR A 8 0.74 49.99 7.17
CA THR A 8 1.18 49.99 8.58
C THR A 8 2.48 49.20 8.62
N GLY A 9 3.58 49.93 8.76
CA GLY A 9 4.85 49.35 9.18
C GLY A 9 4.72 48.92 10.64
N GLU A 10 4.56 47.62 10.85
CA GLU A 10 4.96 46.96 12.09
C GLU A 10 6.05 45.95 11.72
N THR A 11 7.17 46.05 12.42
CA THR A 11 8.27 45.09 12.39
C THR A 11 7.74 43.65 12.45
N GLU A 12 7.79 42.92 11.32
CA GLU A 12 7.41 41.50 11.29
C GLU A 12 8.30 40.73 12.27
N GLY A 13 7.75 40.41 13.44
CA GLY A 13 8.44 39.59 14.43
C GLY A 13 8.73 38.21 13.83
N CYS A 14 9.91 37.67 14.12
CA CYS A 14 10.31 36.30 13.73
C CYS A 14 9.23 35.25 14.09
N CYS A 15 8.41 35.52 15.11
CA CYS A 15 7.27 34.68 15.50
C CYS A 15 6.12 34.66 14.47
N ASP A 16 5.75 35.78 13.86
CA ASP A 16 4.67 35.80 12.85
C ASP A 16 5.12 35.16 11.53
N ALA A 17 6.37 35.37 11.15
CA ALA A 17 6.98 34.63 10.04
C ALA A 17 7.02 33.11 10.33
N CYS A 18 7.34 32.71 11.56
CA CYS A 18 7.35 31.30 11.98
C CYS A 18 5.95 30.68 12.02
N ILE A 19 4.93 31.38 12.54
CA ILE A 19 3.53 30.93 12.56
C ILE A 19 2.97 30.83 11.13
N ARG A 20 3.33 31.78 10.26
CA ARG A 20 2.97 31.77 8.83
C ARG A 20 3.71 30.68 8.05
N CYS A 21 4.90 30.28 8.48
CA CYS A 21 5.64 29.12 7.97
C CYS A 21 5.06 27.78 8.48
N LEU A 22 4.67 27.69 9.76
CA LEU A 22 4.02 26.52 10.36
C LEU A 22 2.65 26.28 9.72
N GLY A 23 1.86 27.33 9.47
CA GLY A 23 0.58 27.25 8.75
C GLY A 23 0.69 26.85 7.27
N ARG A 24 1.92 26.75 6.72
CA ARG A 24 2.21 26.41 5.31
C ARG A 24 2.71 24.98 5.13
N ILE A 25 2.78 24.21 6.22
CA ILE A 25 3.12 22.78 6.18
C ILE A 25 1.87 22.02 5.73
N PRO A 26 1.95 21.15 4.70
CA PRO A 26 0.84 20.29 4.31
C PRO A 26 0.66 19.17 5.35
N TYR A 27 0.05 19.51 6.49
CA TYR A 27 -0.19 18.57 7.60
C TYR A 27 -0.90 17.29 7.13
N ALA A 28 -1.82 17.41 6.16
CA ALA A 28 -2.49 16.27 5.55
C ALA A 28 -1.52 15.33 4.81
N SER A 29 -0.61 15.87 3.99
CA SER A 29 0.39 15.05 3.28
C SER A 29 1.39 14.43 4.23
N LEU A 30 1.80 15.14 5.29
CA LEU A 30 2.71 14.63 6.31
C LEU A 30 2.09 13.47 7.10
N ILE A 31 0.83 13.59 7.53
CA ILE A 31 0.10 12.51 8.20
C ILE A 31 -0.03 11.31 7.25
N ALA A 32 -0.37 11.54 5.98
CA ALA A 32 -0.42 10.48 4.97
C ALA A 32 0.94 9.79 4.77
N THR A 33 2.06 10.53 4.83
CA THR A 33 3.40 9.93 4.78
C THR A 33 3.69 9.04 5.99
N ILE A 34 3.34 9.49 7.19
CA ILE A 34 3.56 8.72 8.41
C ILE A 34 2.74 7.43 8.38
N LEU A 35 1.46 7.53 8.02
CA LEU A 35 0.59 6.35 7.86
C LEU A 35 1.13 5.41 6.78
N LEU A 36 1.59 5.95 5.64
CA LEU A 36 2.16 5.15 4.56
C LEU A 36 3.43 4.42 5.02
N ALA A 37 4.34 5.11 5.70
CA ALA A 37 5.58 4.53 6.22
C ALA A 37 5.31 3.47 7.28
N ALA A 38 4.38 3.72 8.21
CA ALA A 38 3.97 2.76 9.22
C ALA A 38 3.33 1.52 8.60
N GLY A 39 2.41 1.70 7.64
CA GLY A 39 1.75 0.61 6.93
C GLY A 39 2.75 -0.25 6.15
N ILE A 40 3.70 0.37 5.44
CA ILE A 40 4.77 -0.34 4.71
C ILE A 40 5.65 -1.14 5.68
N ALA A 41 6.07 -0.54 6.79
CA ALA A 41 6.92 -1.20 7.77
C ALA A 41 6.21 -2.41 8.41
N VAL A 42 4.95 -2.22 8.82
CA VAL A 42 4.12 -3.29 9.40
C VAL A 42 3.90 -4.40 8.38
N PHE A 43 3.48 -4.06 7.15
CA PHE A 43 3.26 -5.03 6.08
C PHE A 43 4.54 -5.81 5.78
N CYS A 44 5.66 -5.12 5.54
CA CYS A 44 6.92 -5.79 5.18
C CYS A 44 7.41 -6.70 6.30
N GLY A 45 7.44 -6.23 7.55
CA GLY A 45 7.91 -7.04 8.68
C GLY A 45 7.05 -8.27 8.91
N SER A 46 5.74 -8.09 9.02
CA SER A 46 4.82 -9.19 9.29
C SER A 46 4.68 -10.16 8.12
N PHE A 47 4.59 -9.69 6.87
CA PHE A 47 4.52 -10.54 5.68
C PHE A 47 5.81 -11.33 5.46
N TYR A 48 6.97 -10.69 5.60
CA TYR A 48 8.28 -11.37 5.48
C TYR A 48 8.40 -12.51 6.49
N THR A 49 8.09 -12.24 7.76
CA THR A 49 8.13 -13.25 8.81
C THR A 49 7.08 -14.34 8.60
N ALA A 50 5.86 -13.98 8.18
CA ALA A 50 4.80 -14.94 7.88
C ALA A 50 5.22 -15.91 6.77
N VAL A 51 5.74 -15.41 5.65
CA VAL A 51 6.14 -16.24 4.51
C VAL A 51 7.29 -17.20 4.88
N ILE A 52 8.26 -16.75 5.66
CA ILE A 52 9.36 -17.60 6.13
C ILE A 52 8.87 -18.69 7.09
N GLN A 53 7.98 -18.34 8.02
CA GLN A 53 7.43 -19.31 8.97
C GLN A 53 6.49 -20.31 8.30
N THR A 54 5.73 -19.87 7.30
CA THR A 54 4.91 -20.74 6.46
C THR A 54 5.77 -21.78 5.76
N ARG A 55 6.99 -21.42 5.31
CA ARG A 55 7.97 -22.37 4.77
C ARG A 55 8.37 -23.44 5.79
N THR A 56 8.61 -23.04 7.04
CA THR A 56 9.03 -23.98 8.08
C THR A 56 7.88 -24.88 8.57
N LEU A 57 6.65 -24.38 8.50
CA LEU A 57 5.46 -25.15 8.86
C LEU A 57 5.13 -26.23 7.81
N PHE A 58 5.21 -25.87 6.53
CA PHE A 58 4.97 -26.77 5.41
C PHE A 58 6.30 -27.34 4.89
N SER A 59 6.91 -28.23 5.66
CA SER A 59 8.01 -29.08 5.18
C SER A 59 7.42 -30.42 4.72
N PHE A 60 7.21 -30.58 3.42
CA PHE A 60 6.50 -31.74 2.82
C PHE A 60 7.29 -33.07 2.81
N GLY A 61 8.24 -33.27 3.72
CA GLY A 61 9.06 -34.49 3.77
C GLY A 61 9.78 -34.80 2.44
N ASP A 62 9.90 -36.08 2.10
CA ASP A 62 10.64 -36.59 0.91
C ASP A 62 10.01 -36.26 -0.46
N ALA A 63 8.88 -35.55 -0.50
CA ALA A 63 8.25 -35.10 -1.75
C ALA A 63 9.00 -33.91 -2.35
N ARG A 64 10.19 -34.18 -2.90
CA ARG A 64 11.14 -33.16 -3.37
C ARG A 64 10.54 -32.21 -4.41
N ALA A 65 9.75 -32.71 -5.36
CA ALA A 65 9.13 -31.88 -6.41
C ALA A 65 8.11 -30.87 -5.87
N VAL A 66 7.29 -31.26 -4.89
CA VAL A 66 6.31 -30.37 -4.23
C VAL A 66 7.03 -29.33 -3.38
N THR A 67 8.04 -29.79 -2.64
CA THR A 67 8.88 -28.95 -1.77
C THR A 67 9.64 -27.89 -2.57
N ASP A 68 10.18 -28.23 -3.74
CA ASP A 68 10.94 -27.28 -4.58
C ASP A 68 10.04 -26.21 -5.19
N ASN A 69 8.87 -26.58 -5.73
CA ASN A 69 7.91 -25.61 -6.28
C ASN A 69 7.38 -24.65 -5.21
N PHE A 70 7.03 -25.19 -4.04
CA PHE A 70 6.58 -24.38 -2.91
C PHE A 70 7.68 -23.45 -2.39
N ASN A 71 8.91 -23.96 -2.23
CA ASN A 71 10.04 -23.14 -1.80
C ASN A 71 10.35 -22.02 -2.79
N ASN A 72 10.29 -22.30 -4.10
CA ASN A 72 10.50 -21.28 -5.14
C ASN A 72 9.41 -20.19 -5.08
N LEU A 73 8.14 -20.57 -4.89
CA LEU A 73 7.04 -19.62 -4.72
C LEU A 73 7.23 -18.74 -3.48
N VAL A 74 7.53 -19.36 -2.34
CA VAL A 74 7.79 -18.66 -1.07
C VAL A 74 8.95 -17.68 -1.23
N GLU A 75 10.04 -18.11 -1.86
CA GLU A 75 11.23 -17.27 -2.10
C GLU A 75 10.89 -16.08 -3.02
N ALA A 76 10.11 -16.31 -4.07
CA ALA A 76 9.64 -15.25 -4.97
C ALA A 76 8.73 -14.24 -4.24
N LEU A 77 7.80 -14.70 -3.39
CA LEU A 77 6.94 -13.83 -2.58
C LEU A 77 7.74 -12.99 -1.58
N LYS A 78 8.73 -13.60 -0.93
CA LYS A 78 9.63 -12.90 0.00
C LYS A 78 10.39 -11.76 -0.68
N TRP A 79 11.07 -12.03 -1.79
CA TRP A 79 11.88 -11.02 -2.48
C TRP A 79 11.05 -9.94 -3.17
N SER A 80 9.88 -10.32 -3.72
CA SER A 80 8.95 -9.34 -4.31
C SER A 80 8.39 -8.37 -3.27
N ALA A 81 8.03 -8.83 -2.07
CA ALA A 81 7.56 -7.96 -1.00
C ALA A 81 8.62 -6.95 -0.55
N VAL A 82 9.89 -7.37 -0.45
CA VAL A 82 11.01 -6.47 -0.14
C VAL A 82 11.18 -5.42 -1.24
N GLY A 83 11.13 -5.84 -2.51
CA GLY A 83 11.20 -4.93 -3.66
C GLY A 83 10.08 -3.89 -3.68
N ILE A 84 8.83 -4.31 -3.46
CA ILE A 84 7.66 -3.43 -3.40
C ILE A 84 7.80 -2.41 -2.24
N THR A 85 8.28 -2.86 -1.08
CA THR A 85 8.51 -2.02 0.10
C THR A 85 9.54 -0.92 -0.19
N ALA A 86 10.67 -1.27 -0.80
CA ALA A 86 11.71 -0.32 -1.16
C ALA A 86 11.19 0.73 -2.16
N PHE A 87 10.49 0.28 -3.22
CA PHE A 87 9.87 1.17 -4.20
C PHE A 87 8.87 2.14 -3.53
N MET A 88 8.02 1.63 -2.64
CA MET A 88 7.01 2.44 -1.97
C MET A 88 7.61 3.45 -0.99
N GLY A 89 8.73 3.13 -0.34
CA GLY A 89 9.46 4.08 0.50
C GLY A 89 9.96 5.29 -0.30
N VAL A 90 10.57 5.04 -1.47
CA VAL A 90 11.02 6.11 -2.38
C VAL A 90 9.82 6.90 -2.91
N TYR A 91 8.75 6.20 -3.30
CA TYR A 91 7.54 6.84 -3.80
C TYR A 91 6.87 7.75 -2.75
N ALA A 92 6.81 7.31 -1.49
CA ALA A 92 6.29 8.09 -0.38
C ALA A 92 7.06 9.40 -0.19
N PHE A 93 8.39 9.35 -0.29
CA PHE A 93 9.23 10.53 -0.19
C PHE A 93 8.99 11.51 -1.35
N ILE A 94 8.86 11.00 -2.58
CA ILE A 94 8.54 11.83 -3.75
C ILE A 94 7.17 12.51 -3.58
N LEU A 95 6.15 11.79 -3.13
CA LEU A 95 4.81 12.36 -2.88
C LEU A 95 4.83 13.44 -1.79
N LEU A 96 5.61 13.24 -0.72
CA LEU A 96 5.82 14.24 0.32
C LEU A 96 6.47 15.51 -0.24
N LEU A 97 7.51 15.39 -1.08
CA LEU A 97 8.15 16.54 -1.73
C LEU A 97 7.15 17.31 -2.60
N ILE A 98 6.31 16.61 -3.37
CA ILE A 98 5.28 17.23 -4.20
C ILE A 98 4.25 17.96 -3.33
N GLY A 99 3.87 17.40 -2.18
CA GLY A 99 2.97 18.06 -1.22
C GLY A 99 3.54 19.38 -0.69
N PHE A 100 4.83 19.40 -0.34
CA PHE A 100 5.52 20.62 0.08
C PHE A 100 5.63 21.65 -1.05
N LEU A 101 6.00 21.22 -2.26
CA LEU A 101 6.12 22.11 -3.42
C LEU A 101 4.78 22.72 -3.82
N ALA A 102 3.69 21.95 -3.75
CA ALA A 102 2.34 22.43 -4.05
C ALA A 102 1.88 23.52 -3.06
N THR A 103 2.26 23.41 -1.78
CA THR A 103 1.90 24.37 -0.73
C THR A 103 2.85 25.59 -0.69
N GLY A 104 4.11 25.39 -1.10
CA GLY A 104 5.14 26.42 -1.13
C GLY A 104 4.99 27.44 -2.26
N ALA A 105 4.43 27.06 -3.41
CA ALA A 105 4.46 27.87 -4.63
C ALA A 105 3.55 29.13 -4.66
N SER A 106 2.76 29.43 -3.62
CA SER A 106 1.83 30.57 -3.73
C SER A 106 2.37 31.94 -3.29
N LYS A 107 3.47 32.08 -2.54
CA LYS A 107 3.88 33.39 -2.03
C LYS A 107 5.39 33.52 -1.92
N GLU A 108 5.90 34.41 -2.77
CA GLU A 108 7.23 35.02 -2.86
C GLU A 108 8.22 34.46 -3.89
N LYS A 109 8.55 35.38 -4.80
CA LYS A 109 9.64 35.41 -5.79
C LYS A 109 9.38 34.73 -7.14
N LYS A 110 8.94 35.57 -8.08
CA LYS A 110 9.60 35.79 -9.39
C LYS A 110 10.38 34.58 -9.91
N TYR A 111 9.69 33.58 -10.47
CA TYR A 111 10.27 32.93 -11.64
C TYR A 111 9.81 33.74 -12.84
N CYS A 112 10.74 34.56 -13.33
CA CYS A 112 10.71 35.16 -14.65
C CYS A 112 10.22 34.14 -15.68
N GLY A 113 9.41 34.62 -16.62
CA GLY A 113 8.76 33.81 -17.63
C GLY A 113 9.71 32.89 -18.38
N PHE A 114 9.29 31.63 -18.51
CA PHE A 114 9.34 30.86 -19.75
C PHE A 114 8.53 29.57 -19.53
N GLY A 115 7.37 29.42 -20.17
CA GLY A 115 6.74 28.12 -20.50
C GLY A 115 6.36 27.11 -19.39
N THR A 116 6.53 27.37 -18.09
CA THR A 116 6.45 26.33 -17.02
C THR A 116 5.05 26.05 -16.45
N GLY A 117 4.01 26.79 -16.86
CA GLY A 117 2.65 26.58 -16.37
C GLY A 117 1.98 25.29 -16.88
N LEU A 118 2.49 24.69 -17.95
CA LEU A 118 1.99 23.44 -18.52
C LEU A 118 2.65 22.21 -17.89
N GLY A 119 3.95 22.28 -17.61
CA GLY A 119 4.73 21.19 -17.03
C GLY A 119 4.24 20.77 -15.64
N SER A 120 3.99 21.75 -14.75
CA SER A 120 3.53 21.45 -13.38
C SER A 120 2.17 20.73 -13.34
N ARG A 121 1.26 21.04 -14.27
CA ARG A 121 -0.04 20.38 -14.39
C ARG A 121 0.09 18.94 -14.88
N ILE A 122 0.94 18.73 -15.88
CA ILE A 122 1.21 17.40 -16.43
C ILE A 122 1.87 16.54 -15.36
N THR A 123 2.83 17.08 -14.60
CA THR A 123 3.47 16.38 -13.49
C THR A 123 2.47 16.00 -12.41
N VAL A 124 1.64 16.93 -11.92
CA VAL A 124 0.64 16.61 -10.88
C VAL A 124 -0.40 15.60 -11.38
N ALA A 125 -0.86 15.73 -12.63
CA ALA A 125 -1.77 14.76 -13.24
C ALA A 125 -1.15 13.35 -13.37
N PHE A 126 0.12 13.28 -13.78
CA PHE A 126 0.87 12.02 -13.85
C PHE A 126 0.97 11.34 -12.49
N PHE A 127 1.35 12.07 -11.43
CA PHE A 127 1.42 11.51 -10.08
C PHE A 127 0.05 11.09 -9.55
N LEU A 128 -1.03 11.79 -9.91
CA LEU A 128 -2.39 11.38 -9.55
C LEU A 128 -2.74 10.03 -10.18
N VAL A 129 -2.54 9.88 -11.50
CA VAL A 129 -2.80 8.62 -12.22
C VAL A 129 -1.92 7.49 -11.68
N LEU A 130 -0.64 7.76 -11.46
CA LEU A 130 0.30 6.77 -10.93
C LEU A 130 -0.10 6.33 -9.50
N THR A 131 -0.45 7.28 -8.62
CA THR A 131 -0.91 6.98 -7.25
C THR A 131 -2.17 6.12 -7.29
N TYR A 132 -3.07 6.39 -8.23
CA TYR A 132 -4.30 5.64 -8.41
C TYR A 132 -4.03 4.18 -8.83
N ILE A 133 -3.11 3.96 -9.78
CA ILE A 133 -2.71 2.61 -10.19
C ILE A 133 -2.09 1.85 -9.00
N ILE A 134 -1.21 2.50 -8.25
CA ILE A 134 -0.58 1.92 -7.05
C ILE A 134 -1.64 1.60 -5.98
N PHE A 135 -2.62 2.48 -5.77
CA PHE A 135 -3.76 2.23 -4.88
C PHE A 135 -4.53 0.97 -5.26
N ILE A 136 -4.87 0.79 -6.53
CA ILE A 136 -5.55 -0.42 -7.00
C ILE A 136 -4.68 -1.66 -6.77
N GLY A 137 -3.36 -1.57 -7.01
CA GLY A 137 -2.43 -2.66 -6.72
C GLY A 137 -2.42 -3.06 -5.24
N TRP A 138 -2.36 -2.10 -4.32
CA TRP A 138 -2.42 -2.38 -2.89
C TRP A 138 -3.78 -2.88 -2.40
N LEU A 139 -4.86 -2.44 -3.03
CA LEU A 139 -6.20 -2.95 -2.77
C LEU A 139 -6.31 -4.44 -3.16
N LEU A 140 -5.81 -4.80 -4.36
CA LEU A 140 -5.76 -6.19 -4.81
C LEU A 140 -4.89 -7.05 -3.89
N MET A 141 -3.71 -6.55 -3.49
CA MET A 141 -2.84 -7.22 -2.51
C MET A 141 -3.56 -7.47 -1.18
N SER A 142 -4.36 -6.50 -0.72
CA SER A 142 -5.16 -6.65 0.51
C SER A 142 -6.22 -7.75 0.34
N CYS A 143 -6.93 -7.77 -0.79
CA CYS A 143 -7.91 -8.83 -1.09
C CYS A 143 -7.26 -10.22 -1.15
N MET A 144 -6.10 -10.35 -1.80
CA MET A 144 -5.36 -11.61 -1.87
C MET A 144 -4.84 -12.06 -0.49
N GLY A 145 -4.46 -11.12 0.38
CA GLY A 145 -4.01 -11.39 1.76
C GLY A 145 -5.09 -11.99 2.67
N VAL A 146 -6.37 -11.86 2.32
CA VAL A 146 -7.48 -12.51 3.05
C VAL A 146 -7.40 -14.04 2.92
N ILE A 147 -6.92 -14.57 1.80
CA ILE A 147 -6.87 -16.02 1.53
C ILE A 147 -6.02 -16.77 2.58
N PRO A 148 -4.73 -16.46 2.81
CA PRO A 148 -3.95 -17.13 3.84
C PRO A 148 -4.49 -16.86 5.26
N SER A 149 -5.00 -15.65 5.51
CA SER A 149 -5.60 -15.30 6.81
C SER A 149 -6.81 -16.17 7.13
N LEU A 150 -7.69 -16.38 6.15
CA LEU A 150 -8.87 -17.23 6.29
C LEU A 150 -8.49 -18.70 6.44
N PHE A 151 -7.49 -19.17 5.70
CA PHE A 151 -6.99 -20.54 5.83
C PHE A 151 -6.51 -20.84 7.26
N PHE A 152 -5.67 -19.98 7.84
CA PHE A 152 -5.20 -20.18 9.21
C PHE A 152 -6.32 -19.98 10.26
N TYR A 153 -7.26 -19.07 10.00
CA TYR A 153 -8.45 -18.93 10.85
C TYR A 153 -9.28 -20.23 10.90
N LEU A 154 -9.58 -20.82 9.75
CA LEU A 154 -10.37 -22.05 9.66
C LEU A 154 -9.64 -23.25 10.28
N THR A 155 -8.34 -23.37 10.07
CA THR A 155 -7.55 -24.52 10.53
C THR A 155 -7.20 -24.45 12.02
N VAL A 156 -6.89 -23.27 12.55
CA VAL A 156 -6.34 -23.11 13.91
C VAL A 156 -7.37 -22.58 14.92
N ILE A 157 -8.22 -21.63 14.53
CA ILE A 157 -9.20 -21.01 15.43
C ILE A 157 -10.48 -21.82 15.46
N VAL A 158 -11.08 -22.03 14.28
CA VAL A 158 -12.31 -22.82 14.14
C VAL A 158 -12.02 -24.30 14.36
N LYS A 159 -10.76 -24.73 14.13
CA LYS A 159 -10.38 -26.15 14.07
C LYS A 159 -11.37 -26.89 13.18
N ALA A 160 -11.47 -26.47 11.93
CA ALA A 160 -12.40 -27.05 10.98
C ALA A 160 -11.95 -28.48 10.64
N LYS A 161 -12.87 -29.44 10.83
CA LYS A 161 -12.75 -30.86 10.44
C LYS A 161 -11.57 -31.64 11.07
N PRO A 162 -11.35 -31.59 12.39
CA PRO A 162 -10.47 -32.52 13.07
C PRO A 162 -11.15 -33.89 13.08
N TYR A 163 -10.36 -34.93 12.92
CA TYR A 163 -10.78 -36.30 13.19
C TYR A 163 -9.80 -36.96 14.13
N THR A 164 -10.22 -38.05 14.74
CA THR A 164 -9.42 -38.74 15.76
C THR A 164 -8.98 -40.11 15.26
N VAL A 165 -7.69 -40.39 15.32
CA VAL A 165 -7.11 -41.71 15.05
C VAL A 165 -6.39 -42.17 16.30
N ASN A 166 -6.79 -43.33 16.85
CA ASN A 166 -6.19 -43.91 18.06
C ASN A 166 -6.13 -42.94 19.26
N GLY A 167 -7.14 -42.07 19.41
CA GLY A 167 -7.22 -41.07 20.49
C GLY A 167 -6.45 -39.77 20.23
N ASN A 168 -5.75 -39.64 19.09
CA ASN A 168 -5.04 -38.42 18.71
C ASN A 168 -5.82 -37.61 17.68
N ASN A 169 -5.82 -36.28 17.81
CA ASN A 169 -6.38 -35.39 16.80
C ASN A 169 -5.49 -35.33 15.55
N CYS A 170 -6.14 -35.33 14.39
CA CYS A 170 -5.52 -35.30 13.08
C CYS A 170 -6.18 -34.23 12.20
N LEU A 171 -5.37 -33.61 11.34
CA LEU A 171 -5.79 -32.63 10.35
C LEU A 171 -5.24 -33.04 8.98
N ASN A 172 -6.14 -33.26 8.02
CA ASN A 172 -5.77 -33.46 6.62
C ASN A 172 -5.92 -32.13 5.85
N LEU A 173 -4.88 -31.70 5.14
CA LEU A 173 -4.85 -30.42 4.42
C LEU A 173 -5.43 -30.49 3.00
N GLN A 174 -5.62 -31.68 2.42
CA GLN A 174 -6.19 -31.84 1.08
C GLN A 174 -7.61 -31.29 0.98
N GLN A 175 -8.35 -31.28 2.08
CA GLN A 175 -9.70 -30.70 2.14
C GLN A 175 -9.73 -29.17 1.92
N PHE A 176 -8.58 -28.50 1.97
CA PHE A 176 -8.43 -27.08 1.65
C PHE A 176 -7.91 -26.85 0.22
N GLY A 177 -7.81 -27.91 -0.60
CA GLY A 177 -7.41 -27.83 -2.01
C GLY A 177 -5.92 -27.61 -2.23
N LEU A 178 -5.09 -27.86 -1.21
CA LEU A 178 -3.65 -27.64 -1.26
C LEU A 178 -2.93 -28.62 -2.21
N ASP A 179 -3.51 -29.81 -2.40
CA ASP A 179 -3.09 -30.86 -3.33
C ASP A 179 -3.19 -30.43 -4.80
N VAL A 180 -4.26 -29.71 -5.16
CA VAL A 180 -4.48 -29.15 -6.50
C VAL A 180 -3.52 -28.00 -6.78
N VAL A 181 -3.30 -27.11 -5.79
CA VAL A 181 -2.42 -25.94 -5.91
C VAL A 181 -0.97 -26.35 -6.16
N PHE A 182 -0.51 -27.45 -5.56
CA PHE A 182 0.87 -27.92 -5.70
C PHE A 182 1.05 -29.09 -6.69
N ASN A 183 0.04 -29.34 -7.53
CA ASN A 183 0.06 -30.24 -8.69
C ASN A 183 0.79 -31.58 -8.43
N THR A 184 0.23 -32.37 -7.53
CA THR A 184 0.64 -33.77 -7.38
C THR A 184 -0.18 -34.65 -8.34
N THR A 185 0.35 -34.90 -9.54
CA THR A 185 -0.24 -35.84 -10.51
C THR A 185 -0.17 -37.32 -10.09
N GLY A 186 0.28 -37.62 -8.88
CA GLY A 186 0.17 -38.95 -8.30
C GLY A 186 -1.13 -39.06 -7.53
N THR A 187 -2.15 -39.67 -8.15
CA THR A 187 -3.39 -40.23 -7.58
C THR A 187 -3.94 -39.61 -6.28
N PRO A 188 -5.23 -39.22 -6.22
CA PRO A 188 -5.91 -39.01 -4.95
C PRO A 188 -6.05 -40.37 -4.24
N THR A 189 -4.98 -40.87 -3.66
CA THR A 189 -5.11 -41.80 -2.55
C THR A 189 -5.63 -40.94 -1.42
N VAL A 190 -6.95 -40.89 -1.30
CA VAL A 190 -7.55 -40.90 0.03
C VAL A 190 -6.85 -42.06 0.73
N PRO A 191 -5.99 -41.87 1.73
CA PRO A 191 -5.70 -42.97 2.61
C PRO A 191 -6.99 -43.13 3.41
N ALA A 192 -7.89 -43.96 2.90
CA ALA A 192 -8.63 -44.83 3.77
C ALA A 192 -7.61 -45.81 4.36
N ASN A 193 -6.66 -45.32 5.15
CA ASN A 193 -5.79 -46.17 5.92
C ASN A 193 -5.74 -45.62 7.35
N THR A 194 -6.00 -46.53 8.26
CA THR A 194 -6.27 -46.33 9.67
C THR A 194 -4.97 -46.08 10.47
N ASN A 195 -3.93 -45.56 9.82
CA ASN A 195 -2.57 -45.51 10.34
C ASN A 195 -2.02 -44.06 10.29
N LEU A 196 -1.51 -43.60 11.43
CA LEU A 196 -0.94 -42.27 11.65
C LEU A 196 0.16 -41.94 10.61
N GLY A 197 0.02 -40.84 9.86
CA GLY A 197 1.13 -40.20 9.13
C GLY A 197 1.58 -40.84 7.80
N THR A 198 0.67 -41.39 6.99
CA THR A 198 1.05 -42.06 5.72
C THR A 198 0.96 -41.18 4.46
N ASN A 199 0.50 -39.94 4.61
CA ASN A 199 0.27 -38.93 3.57
C ASN A 199 0.91 -37.61 4.00
N MET A 200 1.65 -36.97 3.09
CA MET A 200 2.39 -35.70 3.34
C MET A 200 1.50 -34.50 3.73
N TRP A 201 0.18 -34.67 3.67
CA TRP A 201 -0.83 -33.64 3.92
C TRP A 201 -1.52 -33.81 5.29
N GLU A 202 -1.15 -34.83 6.07
CA GLU A 202 -1.79 -35.16 7.34
C GLU A 202 -0.86 -34.90 8.51
N TYR A 203 -1.38 -34.15 9.48
CA TYR A 203 -0.68 -33.81 10.72
C TYR A 203 -1.49 -34.40 11.88
N CYS A 204 -0.88 -35.29 12.66
CA CYS A 204 -1.53 -36.00 13.76
C CYS A 204 -0.74 -35.92 15.06
N GLY A 205 -1.43 -35.99 16.21
CA GLY A 205 -0.81 -36.09 17.53
C GLY A 205 0.11 -34.89 17.83
N ASN A 206 1.41 -35.15 18.03
CA ASN A 206 2.38 -34.10 18.34
C ASN A 206 2.56 -33.09 17.19
N ASP A 207 2.52 -33.56 15.94
CA ASP A 207 2.64 -32.70 14.77
C ASP A 207 1.40 -31.82 14.56
N TYR A 208 0.22 -32.32 14.92
CA TYR A 208 -1.01 -31.52 14.97
C TYR A 208 -0.90 -30.40 16.01
N ASN A 209 -0.43 -30.71 17.23
CA ASN A 209 -0.27 -29.72 18.29
C ASN A 209 0.76 -28.64 17.91
N LYS A 210 1.87 -29.04 17.27
CA LYS A 210 2.86 -28.10 16.73
C LYS A 210 2.27 -27.24 15.61
N PHE A 211 1.54 -27.84 14.66
CA PHE A 211 0.86 -27.11 13.60
C PHE A 211 -0.12 -26.09 14.16
N GLN A 212 -0.86 -26.44 15.21
CA GLN A 212 -1.80 -25.52 15.85
C GLN A 212 -1.09 -24.35 16.54
N ALA A 213 0.05 -24.60 17.21
CA ALA A 213 0.84 -23.55 17.86
C ALA A 213 1.49 -22.60 16.85
N ASP A 214 2.22 -23.14 15.88
CA ASP A 214 2.90 -22.34 14.84
C ASP A 214 1.88 -21.66 13.91
N GLY A 215 0.78 -22.35 13.60
CA GLY A 215 -0.32 -21.81 12.80
C GLY A 215 -1.05 -20.65 13.48
N PHE A 216 -1.15 -20.64 14.82
CA PHE A 216 -1.73 -19.51 15.56
C PHE A 216 -0.85 -18.26 15.42
N GLN A 217 0.47 -18.45 15.48
CA GLN A 217 1.42 -17.36 15.27
C GLN A 217 1.32 -16.83 13.82
N LEU A 218 1.25 -17.73 12.83
CA LEU A 218 1.07 -17.36 11.42
C LEU A 218 -0.23 -16.60 11.17
N PHE A 219 -1.35 -17.03 11.77
CA PHE A 219 -2.62 -16.31 11.70
C PHE A 219 -2.45 -14.84 12.11
N ASN A 220 -1.84 -14.60 13.26
CA ASN A 220 -1.62 -13.24 13.76
C ASN A 220 -0.71 -12.43 12.82
N LEU A 221 0.37 -13.03 12.30
CA LEU A 221 1.26 -12.35 11.36
C LEU A 221 0.56 -11.99 10.04
N TYR A 222 -0.25 -12.89 9.48
CA TYR A 222 -1.02 -12.60 8.26
C TYR A 222 -2.09 -11.52 8.47
N ILE A 223 -2.76 -11.49 9.64
CA ILE A 223 -3.71 -10.43 9.99
C ILE A 223 -2.99 -9.09 10.14
N VAL A 224 -1.85 -9.04 10.84
CA VAL A 224 -1.06 -7.82 10.97
C VAL A 224 -0.55 -7.34 9.61
N ALA A 225 -0.16 -8.25 8.71
CA ALA A 225 0.20 -7.91 7.33
C ALA A 225 -0.98 -7.32 6.57
N LEU A 226 -2.16 -7.93 6.67
CA LEU A 226 -3.38 -7.43 6.04
C LEU A 226 -3.73 -6.03 6.55
N VAL A 227 -3.67 -5.79 7.86
CA VAL A 227 -3.87 -4.46 8.45
C VAL A 227 -2.84 -3.47 7.93
N GLY A 228 -1.55 -3.85 7.84
CA GLY A 228 -0.51 -3.02 7.24
C GLY A 228 -0.83 -2.62 5.80
N ALA A 229 -1.26 -3.57 4.97
CA ALA A 229 -1.67 -3.31 3.58
C ALA A 229 -2.88 -2.37 3.50
N LEU A 230 -3.88 -2.52 4.39
CA LEU A 230 -5.03 -1.63 4.48
C LEU A 230 -4.65 -0.22 4.95
N VAL A 231 -3.70 -0.09 5.87
CA VAL A 231 -3.18 1.22 6.27
C VAL A 231 -2.48 1.89 5.07
N VAL A 232 -1.72 1.14 4.26
CA VAL A 232 -1.14 1.66 3.02
C VAL A 232 -2.22 2.13 2.04
N THR A 233 -3.28 1.36 1.80
CA THR A 233 -4.36 1.77 0.90
C THR A 233 -5.06 3.04 1.39
N ILE A 234 -5.37 3.13 2.69
CA ILE A 234 -5.95 4.34 3.30
C ILE A 234 -5.01 5.54 3.11
N SER A 235 -3.70 5.35 3.30
CA SER A 235 -2.71 6.41 3.11
C SER A 235 -2.67 6.91 1.66
N LEU A 236 -2.76 6.01 0.68
CA LEU A 236 -2.82 6.35 -0.74
C LEU A 236 -4.11 7.12 -1.08
N VAL A 237 -5.24 6.81 -0.44
CA VAL A 237 -6.48 7.61 -0.59
C VAL A 237 -6.25 9.04 -0.11
N HIS A 238 -5.59 9.24 1.03
CA HIS A 238 -5.27 10.59 1.52
C HIS A 238 -4.38 11.37 0.54
N TYR A 239 -3.39 10.69 -0.07
CA TYR A 239 -2.57 11.31 -1.11
C TYR A 239 -3.37 11.64 -2.37
N LEU A 240 -4.27 10.75 -2.82
CA LEU A 240 -5.16 11.02 -3.94
C LEU A 240 -6.05 12.24 -3.68
N THR A 241 -6.59 12.38 -2.47
CA THR A 241 -7.34 13.58 -2.07
C THR A 241 -6.46 14.83 -2.18
N CYS A 242 -5.25 14.82 -1.61
CA CYS A 242 -4.32 15.95 -1.69
C CYS A 242 -3.96 16.32 -3.14
N LEU A 243 -3.63 15.31 -3.96
CA LEU A 243 -3.30 15.50 -5.37
C LEU A 243 -4.48 16.02 -6.18
N SER A 244 -5.70 15.54 -5.90
CA SER A 244 -6.91 16.00 -6.59
C SER A 244 -7.23 17.46 -6.31
N VAL A 245 -7.06 17.92 -5.08
CA VAL A 245 -7.22 19.33 -4.69
C VAL A 245 -6.18 20.19 -5.38
N ASN A 246 -4.91 19.75 -5.37
CA ASN A 246 -3.82 20.45 -6.04
C ASN A 246 -4.05 20.54 -7.56
N TYR A 247 -4.49 19.46 -8.19
CA TYR A 247 -4.84 19.43 -9.60
C TYR A 247 -6.01 20.38 -9.93
N ALA A 248 -7.07 20.35 -9.14
CA ALA A 248 -8.22 21.23 -9.30
C ALA A 248 -7.84 22.72 -9.16
N HIS A 249 -7.01 23.04 -8.17
CA HIS A 249 -6.50 24.38 -7.97
C HIS A 249 -5.67 24.89 -9.16
N LEU A 250 -4.73 24.07 -9.66
CA LEU A 250 -3.93 24.41 -10.85
C LEU A 250 -4.79 24.57 -12.12
N LYS A 251 -5.84 23.75 -12.26
CA LYS A 251 -6.81 23.86 -13.36
C LYS A 251 -7.63 25.15 -13.26
N ASN A 252 -8.05 25.54 -12.05
CA ASN A 252 -8.81 26.77 -11.84
C ASN A 252 -7.95 28.01 -12.13
N MET A 253 -6.71 28.04 -11.63
CA MET A 253 -5.75 29.12 -11.96
C MET A 253 -5.55 29.26 -13.47
N ALA A 254 -5.41 28.13 -14.19
CA ALA A 254 -5.30 28.12 -15.64
C ALA A 254 -6.44 28.86 -16.34
N ARG A 255 -7.66 28.58 -15.87
CA ARG A 255 -8.88 29.14 -16.44
C ARG A 255 -8.93 30.64 -16.17
N SER A 256 -8.57 31.07 -14.96
CA SER A 256 -8.50 32.49 -14.60
C SER A 256 -7.47 33.26 -15.44
N TYR A 257 -6.30 32.68 -15.73
CA TYR A 257 -5.32 33.30 -16.62
C TYR A 257 -5.86 33.44 -18.05
N LYS A 258 -6.50 32.40 -18.60
CA LYS A 258 -7.11 32.46 -19.93
C LYS A 258 -8.17 33.56 -20.04
N TYR A 259 -9.04 33.71 -19.04
CA TYR A 259 -10.05 34.76 -19.03
C TYR A 259 -9.43 36.17 -19.03
N LYS A 260 -8.37 36.39 -18.25
CA LYS A 260 -7.66 37.68 -18.23
C LYS A 260 -7.01 37.99 -19.56
N ASP A 261 -6.40 36.99 -20.19
CA ASP A 261 -5.75 37.13 -21.50
C ASP A 261 -6.78 37.50 -22.57
N THR A 262 -7.91 36.77 -22.65
CA THR A 262 -9.01 37.10 -23.57
C THR A 262 -9.58 38.50 -23.33
N ASN A 263 -9.75 38.90 -22.06
CA ASN A 263 -10.24 40.24 -21.73
C ASN A 263 -9.26 41.33 -22.17
N ASN A 264 -7.95 41.15 -21.94
CA ASN A 264 -6.94 42.10 -22.39
C ASN A 264 -6.92 42.24 -23.91
N TYR A 265 -7.05 41.15 -24.67
CA TYR A 265 -7.13 41.21 -26.13
C TYR A 265 -8.37 41.97 -26.63
N HIS A 266 -9.50 41.88 -25.92
CA HIS A 266 -10.70 42.64 -26.25
C HIS A 266 -10.50 44.14 -25.99
N GLU A 267 -9.90 44.50 -24.85
CA GLU A 267 -9.59 45.90 -24.51
C GLU A 267 -8.63 46.56 -25.51
N GLU A 268 -7.61 45.82 -25.99
CA GLU A 268 -6.70 46.31 -27.03
C GLU A 268 -7.41 46.56 -28.37
N GLN A 269 -8.35 45.69 -28.77
CA GLN A 269 -9.12 45.87 -30.00
C GLN A 269 -10.02 47.11 -29.96
N GLU A 270 -10.64 47.41 -28.81
CA GLU A 270 -11.45 48.61 -28.64
C GLU A 270 -10.59 49.89 -28.77
N LEU A 271 -9.37 49.88 -28.22
CA LEU A 271 -8.45 51.01 -28.31
C LEU A 271 -7.96 51.30 -29.73
N HIS A 272 -7.80 50.27 -30.56
CA HIS A 272 -7.39 50.41 -31.97
C HIS A 272 -8.54 50.75 -32.93
N SER A 273 -9.78 50.78 -32.43
CA SER A 273 -10.97 51.10 -33.22
C SER A 273 -11.40 52.58 -33.16
N TYR A 274 -10.68 53.40 -32.39
CA TYR A 274 -10.85 54.86 -32.26
C TYR A 274 -9.70 55.62 -32.95
#